data_AF-A0A3C0PCV7-F1
#
_entry.id   AF-A0A3C0PCV7-F1
#
_cell.length_a   1.000
_cell.length_b   1.000
_cell.length_c   1.000
_cell.angle_alpha   90.00
_cell.angle_beta   90.00
_cell.angle_gamma   90.00
#
_symmetry.space_group_name_H-M   'P 1'
#
loop_
_entity.id
_entity.type
_entity.pdbx_description
1 polymer ?
#
loop_
_entity_poly.entity_id
_entity_poly.type
_entity_poly.pdbx_seq_one_letter_code
_entity_poly.pdbx_strand_id
1 'polypeptide(L)' 'MWLKSLNEWQAKGIPCAIATIVKAEGSTPRQAGAKMVISINGDIAGSVGGGTVEYECM' A
#
# COMPACT_ATOMS: atom_id res chain seq x y z
N MET A 1 -3.25 -6.21 7.79
CA MET A 1 -4.23 -5.11 7.59
C MET A 1 -3.44 -3.82 7.53
N TRP A 2 -3.45 -3.07 6.41
CA TRP A 2 -2.51 -1.95 6.15
C TRP A 2 -2.47 -0.90 7.28
N LEU A 3 -3.62 -0.56 7.87
CA LEU A 3 -3.72 0.43 8.94
C LEU A 3 -2.98 0.01 10.21
N LYS A 4 -3.01 -1.29 10.53
CA LYS A 4 -2.29 -1.84 11.68
C LYS A 4 -0.78 -1.70 11.48
N SER A 5 -0.28 -2.10 10.31
CA SER A 5 1.14 -1.97 9.96
C SER A 5 1.61 -0.51 9.93
N LEU A 6 0.78 0.39 9.37
CA LEU A 6 1.06 1.83 9.39
C LEU A 6 1.22 2.36 10.82
N ASN A 7 0.27 2.04 11.71
CA ASN A 7 0.33 2.47 13.11
C ASN A 7 1.56 1.90 13.81
N GLU A 8 1.91 0.63 13.57
CA GLU A 8 3.08 -0.02 14.15
C GLU A 8 4.39 0.63 13.67
N TRP A 9 4.52 0.92 12.38
CA TRP A 9 5.71 1.56 11.82
C TRP A 9 5.84 3.01 12.27
N GLN A 10 4.73 3.76 12.28
CA GLN A 10 4.70 5.11 12.80
C GLN A 10 5.11 5.17 14.27
N ALA A 11 4.59 4.26 15.11
CA ALA A 11 4.95 4.17 16.53
C ALA A 11 6.43 3.80 16.75
N LYS A 12 7.06 3.10 15.80
CA LYS A 12 8.49 2.75 15.82
C LYS A 12 9.38 3.83 15.17
N GLY A 13 8.80 4.92 14.66
CA GLY A 13 9.54 5.95 13.94
C GLY A 13 10.11 5.46 12.60
N ILE A 14 9.56 4.38 12.03
CA ILE A 14 9.98 3.84 10.73
C ILE A 14 9.30 4.67 9.65
N PRO A 15 10.06 5.40 8.79
CA PRO A 15 9.48 6.11 7.66
C PRO A 15 8.72 5.15 6.74
N CYS A 16 7.55 5.58 6.30
CA CYS A 16 6.71 4.80 5.41
C CYS A 16 5.86 5.71 4.51
N ALA A 17 5.43 5.17 3.38
CA ALA A 17 4.51 5.80 2.44
C ALA A 17 3.19 5.04 2.35
N ILE A 18 2.13 5.72 1.93
CA ILE A 18 0.82 5.11 1.64
C ILE A 18 0.44 5.33 0.18
N ALA A 19 0.17 4.24 -0.52
CA ALA A 19 -0.42 4.24 -1.85
C ALA A 19 -1.93 4.01 -1.74
N THR A 20 -2.72 4.80 -2.47
CA THR A 20 -4.18 4.67 -2.53
C THR A 20 -4.64 4.70 -3.99
N ILE A 21 -5.49 3.75 -4.37
CA ILE A 21 -6.19 3.83 -5.66
C ILE A 21 -7.25 4.91 -5.57
N VAL A 22 -7.04 6.03 -6.26
CA VAL A 22 -8.00 7.15 -6.30
C VAL A 22 -9.12 6.91 -7.32
N LYS A 23 -8.85 6.12 -8.37
CA LYS A 23 -9.80 5.75 -9.41
C LYS A 23 -9.37 4.44 -10.06
N ALA A 24 -10.33 3.61 -10.44
CA ALA A 24 -10.13 2.40 -11.23
C ALA A 24 -11.10 2.42 -12.42
N GLU A 25 -10.64 2.01 -13.59
CA GLU A 25 -11.45 1.92 -14.81
C GLU A 25 -11.34 0.51 -15.41
N GLY A 26 -12.46 -0.04 -15.85
CA GLY A 26 -12.52 -1.40 -16.38
C GLY A 26 -12.43 -2.50 -15.31
N SER A 27 -11.98 -3.69 -15.72
CA SER A 27 -11.81 -4.84 -14.82
C SER A 27 -10.43 -4.81 -14.18
N THR A 28 -10.32 -4.20 -13.00
CA THR A 28 -9.07 -4.14 -12.22
C THR A 28 -9.14 -5.09 -11.01
N PRO A 29 -8.01 -5.71 -10.59
CA PRO A 29 -7.99 -6.61 -9.43
C PRO A 29 -8.36 -5.93 -8.10
N ARG A 30 -8.16 -4.62 -8.03
CA ARG A 30 -8.52 -3.76 -6.89
C ARG A 30 -9.31 -2.56 -7.37
N GLN A 31 -10.25 -2.11 -6.54
CA GLN A 31 -11.13 -0.98 -6.80
C GLN A 31 -10.62 0.28 -6.11
N ALA A 32 -11.20 1.43 -6.48
CA ALA A 32 -10.94 2.70 -5.80
C ALA A 32 -11.10 2.55 -4.27
N GLY A 33 -10.19 3.18 -3.52
CA GLY A 33 -10.11 3.08 -2.06
C GLY A 33 -9.23 1.95 -1.54
N ALA A 34 -8.76 1.03 -2.39
CA ALA A 34 -7.71 0.08 -1.98
C ALA A 34 -6.43 0.82 -1.57
N LYS A 35 -5.79 0.33 -0.51
CA LYS A 35 -4.61 0.96 0.10
C LYS A 35 -3.50 -0.05 0.33
N MET A 36 -2.28 0.44 0.20
CA MET A 36 -1.05 -0.28 0.49
C MET A 36 -0.10 0.67 1.20
N VAL A 37 0.64 0.18 2.18
CA VAL A 37 1.71 0.93 2.86
C VAL A 37 3.04 0.25 2.62
N ILE A 38 4.09 1.06 2.46
CA ILE A 38 5.45 0.63 2.16
C ILE A 38 6.37 1.26 3.20
N SER A 39 7.16 0.46 3.91
CA SER A 39 8.20 0.96 4.83
C SER A 39 9.50 1.26 4.07
N ILE A 40 10.36 2.11 4.63
CA ILE A 40 11.70 2.36 4.06
C ILE A 40 12.57 1.10 3.97
N ASN A 41 12.23 0.05 4.73
CA ASN A 41 12.94 -1.23 4.71
C ASN A 41 12.42 -2.17 3.61
N GLY A 42 11.41 -1.75 2.84
CA GLY A 42 10.76 -2.56 1.80
C GLY A 42 9.63 -3.46 2.32
N ASP A 43 9.20 -3.31 3.58
CA ASP A 43 8.05 -4.05 4.09
C ASP A 43 6.74 -3.51 3.49
N ILE A 44 5.82 -4.40 3.13
CA ILE A 44 4.55 -4.04 2.49
C ILE A 44 3.36 -4.59 3.27
N ALA A 45 2.31 -3.78 3.43
CA ALA A 45 1.02 -4.25 3.93
C ALA A 45 -0.15 -3.63 3.17
N GLY A 46 -1.12 -4.45 2.77
CA GLY A 46 -2.19 -4.04 1.86
C GLY A 46 -1.85 -4.40 0.41
N SER A 47 -2.65 -3.92 -0.53
CA SER A 47 -2.49 -4.24 -1.95
C SER A 47 -3.26 -3.23 -2.81
N VAL A 48 -2.64 -2.75 -3.88
CA VAL A 48 -3.24 -1.83 -4.87
C VAL A 48 -3.38 -2.47 -6.25
N GLY A 49 -3.08 -3.76 -6.40
CA GLY A 49 -3.22 -4.43 -7.69
C GLY A 49 -2.84 -5.91 -7.71
N GLY A 50 -2.05 -6.39 -6.74
CA GLY A 50 -1.69 -7.80 -6.59
C GLY A 50 -0.65 -8.29 -7.61
N GLY A 51 0.32 -7.46 -7.99
CA GLY A 51 1.28 -7.78 -9.05
C GLY A 51 2.15 -6.58 -9.46
N THR A 52 2.29 -6.33 -10.77
CA THR A 52 3.20 -5.31 -11.34
C THR A 52 3.07 -3.93 -10.72
N VAL A 53 1.85 -3.48 -10.42
CA VAL A 53 1.61 -2.17 -9.80
C VAL A 53 2.27 -2.05 -8.42
N GLU A 54 2.41 -3.16 -7.69
CA GLU A 54 3.05 -3.16 -6.37
C GLU A 54 4.56 -3.03 -6.48
N TYR A 55 5.17 -3.60 -7.53
CA TYR A 55 6.59 -3.49 -7.81
C TYR A 55 7.00 -2.06 -8.18
N GLU A 56 6.17 -1.36 -8.97
CA GLU A 56 6.41 0.04 -9.34
C GLU A 56 6.24 1.03 -8.16
N CYS A 57 5.61 0.60 -7.06
CA CYS A 57 5.43 1.43 -5.86
C CYS A 57 6.60 1.32 -4.87
N MET A 58 7.54 0.41 -5.10
CA MET A 58 8.76 0.22 -4.29
C MET A 58 9.89 1.10 -4.79
#